data_AF-A0AAW4KUT9-F1
#
_entry.id   AF-A0AAW4KUT9-F1
#
_cell.length_a   1.000
_cell.length_b   1.000
_cell.length_c   1.000
_cell.angle_alpha   90.00
_cell.angle_beta   90.00
_cell.angle_gamma   90.00
#
_symmetry.space_group_name_H-M   'P 1'
#
loop_
_entity.id
_entity.type
_entity.pdbx_description
1 polymer ?
#
loop_
_entity_poly.entity_id
_entity_poly.type
_entity_poly.pdbx_seq_one_letter_code
_entity_poly.pdbx_strand_id
1 'polypeptide(L)'
;AILHLLAAAQEAEIDFDLRDIDRLSRHVPQLCKVAPNIQKYHMEDVHRAGGIFSILGSLARGGLLHTDLPTVHSKSIAEGIAKWDITQT
;
A
#
# COMPACT_ATOMS: atom_id res chain seq x y z
N ALA A 1 4.02 2.15 -11.77
CA ALA A 1 2.66 1.57 -11.81
C ALA A 1 1.56 2.57 -12.26
N ILE A 2 1.88 3.82 -12.64
CA ILE A 2 0.88 4.84 -12.99
C ILE A 2 -0.08 4.36 -14.09
N LEU A 3 0.45 3.89 -15.22
CA LEU A 3 -0.35 3.46 -16.36
C LEU A 3 -1.36 2.34 -16.02
N HIS A 4 -0.90 1.29 -15.33
CA HIS A 4 -1.75 0.14 -15.01
C HIS A 4 -2.84 0.49 -13.98
N LEU A 5 -2.56 1.39 -13.03
CA LEU A 5 -3.57 1.82 -12.07
C LEU A 5 -4.67 2.65 -12.74
N LEU A 6 -4.29 3.55 -13.65
CA LEU A 6 -5.27 4.33 -14.43
C LEU A 6 -6.13 3.44 -15.33
N ALA A 7 -5.53 2.45 -15.99
CA ALA A 7 -6.28 1.48 -16.79
C ALA A 7 -7.28 0.69 -15.93
N ALA A 8 -6.87 0.21 -14.75
CA ALA A 8 -7.77 -0.48 -13.83
C ALA A 8 -8.91 0.41 -13.32
N ALA A 9 -8.64 1.69 -13.03
CA ALA A 9 -9.67 2.65 -12.64
C ALA A 9 -10.68 2.91 -13.76
N GLN A 10 -10.21 3.02 -15.01
CA GLN A 10 -11.06 3.18 -16.18
C GLN A 10 -11.98 1.97 -16.39
N GLU A 11 -11.45 0.74 -16.30
CA GLU A 11 -12.25 -0.50 -16.39
C GLU A 11 -13.26 -0.64 -15.24
N ALA A 12 -12.97 -0.04 -14.08
CA ALA A 12 -13.88 0.01 -12.94
C ALA A 12 -14.85 1.21 -12.98
N GLU A 13 -14.80 2.03 -14.03
CA GLU A 13 -15.59 3.26 -14.17
C GLU A 13 -15.43 4.26 -13.00
N ILE A 14 -14.23 4.32 -12.43
CA ILE A 14 -13.88 5.23 -11.32
C ILE A 14 -13.24 6.50 -11.91
N ASP A 15 -13.76 7.66 -11.51
CA ASP A 15 -13.14 8.96 -11.83
C ASP A 15 -11.85 9.15 -11.01
N PHE A 16 -10.74 8.65 -11.55
CA PHE A 16 -9.42 8.71 -10.95
C PHE A 16 -8.37 8.98 -12.02
N ASP A 17 -7.63 10.08 -11.88
CA ASP A 17 -6.68 10.53 -12.90
C ASP A 17 -5.28 10.90 -12.36
N LEU A 18 -4.45 11.48 -13.22
CA LEU A 18 -3.09 11.88 -12.87
C LEU A 18 -3.02 12.94 -11.76
N ARG A 19 -4.04 13.79 -11.61
CA ARG A 19 -4.13 14.83 -10.57
C ARG A 19 -4.31 14.20 -9.20
N ASP A 20 -5.06 13.11 -9.10
CA ASP A 20 -5.18 12.34 -7.87
C ASP A 20 -3.88 11.71 -7.45
N ILE A 21 -3.14 11.14 -8.41
CA ILE A 21 -1.81 10.55 -8.16
C ILE A 21 -0.84 11.63 -7.67
N ASP A 22 -0.78 12.80 -8.32
CA ASP A 22 0.07 13.91 -7.88
C ASP A 22 -0.30 14.37 -6.46
N ARG A 23 -1.60 14.57 -6.20
CA ARG A 23 -2.12 14.95 -4.88
C ARG A 23 -1.71 13.96 -3.81
N LEU A 24 -1.87 12.66 -4.05
CA LEU A 24 -1.48 11.61 -3.10
C LEU A 24 0.04 11.55 -2.89
N SER A 25 0.84 11.71 -3.95
CA SER A 25 2.32 11.64 -3.88
C SER A 25 2.94 12.68 -2.95
N ARG A 26 2.27 13.83 -2.74
CA ARG A 26 2.71 14.90 -1.84
C ARG A 26 2.48 14.60 -0.36
N HIS A 27 1.59 13.66 -0.05
CA HIS A 27 1.18 13.33 1.32
C HIS A 27 1.70 11.97 1.77
N VAL A 28 1.85 11.01 0.85
CA VAL A 28 2.28 9.65 1.17
C VAL A 28 3.81 9.55 1.15
N PRO A 29 4.48 9.28 2.27
CA PRO A 29 5.93 9.19 2.33
C PRO A 29 6.45 7.90 1.68
N GLN A 30 7.69 7.94 1.19
CA GLN A 30 8.38 6.73 0.75
C GLN A 30 8.91 5.95 1.97
N LEU A 31 8.14 4.97 2.44
CA LEU A 31 8.48 4.15 3.63
C LEU A 31 9.61 3.13 3.37
N CYS A 32 9.74 2.62 2.15
CA CYS A 32 10.70 1.59 1.80
C CYS A 32 11.57 1.99 0.59
N LYS A 33 12.86 1.66 0.66
CA LYS A 33 13.79 1.74 -0.47
C LYS A 33 14.18 0.32 -0.85
N VAL A 34 13.80 -0.10 -2.05
CA VAL A 34 14.09 -1.42 -2.61
C VAL A 34 14.58 -1.27 -4.04
N ALA A 35 15.30 -2.25 -4.56
CA ALA A 35 15.74 -2.28 -5.95
C ALA A 35 14.53 -2.06 -6.87
N PRO A 36 14.65 -1.18 -7.89
CA PRO A 36 15.86 -0.51 -8.38
C PRO A 36 16.21 0.84 -7.70
N ASN A 37 15.41 1.32 -6.73
CA ASN A 37 15.66 2.61 -6.04
C ASN A 37 16.99 2.60 -5.26
N ILE A 38 17.34 1.45 -4.68
CA ILE A 38 18.64 1.16 -4.09
C ILE A 38 19.01 -0.29 -4.39
N GLN A 39 20.28 -0.56 -4.70
CA GLN A 39 20.75 -1.92 -5.05
C GLN A 39 20.87 -2.87 -3.83
N LYS A 40 20.60 -2.38 -2.62
CA LYS A 40 20.87 -3.10 -1.37
C LYS A 40 19.75 -4.04 -0.94
N TYR A 41 18.49 -3.67 -1.15
CA TYR A 41 17.33 -4.40 -0.62
C TYR A 41 16.42 -4.83 -1.75
N HIS A 42 15.96 -6.08 -1.69
CA HIS A 42 15.10 -6.69 -2.69
C HIS A 42 13.77 -7.15 -2.06
N MET A 43 12.86 -7.73 -2.86
CA MET A 43 11.52 -8.10 -2.38
C MET A 43 11.55 -9.17 -1.27
N GLU A 44 12.54 -10.06 -1.29
CA GLU A 44 12.78 -11.03 -0.22
C GLU A 44 13.14 -10.35 1.11
N ASP A 45 13.82 -9.21 1.08
CA ASP A 45 14.15 -8.44 2.29
C ASP A 45 12.92 -7.74 2.83
N VAL A 46 12.04 -7.24 1.95
CA VAL A 46 10.72 -6.73 2.34
C VAL A 46 9.93 -7.84 3.02
N HIS A 47 9.90 -9.04 2.44
CA HIS A 47 9.19 -10.18 3.03
C HIS A 47 9.74 -10.54 4.41
N ARG A 48 11.07 -10.64 4.57
CA ARG A 48 11.71 -10.91 5.86
C ARG A 48 11.44 -9.83 6.92
N ALA A 49 11.26 -8.58 6.50
CA ALA A 49 10.95 -7.46 7.39
C ALA A 49 9.46 -7.37 7.79
N GLY A 50 8.61 -8.34 7.42
CA GLY A 50 7.17 -8.34 7.70
C GLY A 50 6.28 -8.17 6.48
N GLY A 51 6.87 -7.97 5.30
CA GLY A 51 6.16 -7.96 4.03
C GLY A 51 5.24 -6.77 3.83
N ILE A 52 4.30 -6.93 2.90
CA ILE A 52 3.36 -5.86 2.51
C ILE A 52 2.44 -5.48 3.67
N PHE A 53 1.99 -6.42 4.50
CA PHE A 53 1.11 -6.12 5.62
C PHE A 53 1.75 -5.21 6.67
N SER A 54 3.06 -5.31 6.92
CA SER A 54 3.75 -4.35 7.81
C SER A 54 3.91 -2.96 7.21
N ILE A 55 4.01 -2.84 5.88
CA ILE A 55 3.96 -1.54 5.18
C ILE A 55 2.55 -0.94 5.29
N LEU A 56 1.51 -1.74 5.02
CA LEU A 56 0.11 -1.31 5.16
C LEU A 56 -0.22 -0.91 6.61
N GLY A 57 0.24 -1.66 7.60
CA GLY A 57 0.07 -1.34 9.02
C GLY A 57 0.76 -0.02 9.41
N SER A 58 1.94 0.25 8.84
CA SER A 58 2.63 1.53 9.03
C SER A 58 1.85 2.71 8.44
N LEU A 59 1.28 2.56 7.24
CA LEU A 59 0.41 3.58 6.63
C LEU A 59 -0.88 3.77 7.42
N ALA A 60 -1.49 2.70 7.92
CA ALA A 60 -2.69 2.76 8.75
C ALA A 60 -2.45 3.51 10.06
N ARG A 61 -1.33 3.24 10.75
CA ARG A 61 -0.92 4.00 11.96
C ARG A 61 -0.64 5.47 11.65
N GLY A 62 -0.19 5.78 10.44
CA GLY A 62 -0.01 7.14 9.95
C GLY A 62 -1.30 7.84 9.51
N GLY A 63 -2.46 7.16 9.56
CA GLY A 63 -3.73 7.72 9.09
C GLY A 63 -3.80 7.93 7.57
N LEU A 64 -2.94 7.23 6.80
CA LEU A 64 -2.81 7.39 5.34
C LEU A 64 -3.50 6.28 4.54
N LEU A 65 -4.26 5.40 5.21
CA LEU A 65 -4.91 4.25 4.59
C LEU A 65 -6.37 4.16 5.04
N HIS A 66 -7.29 4.00 4.08
CA HIS A 66 -8.69 3.68 4.36
C HIS A 66 -8.77 2.22 4.85
N THR A 67 -9.00 2.04 6.15
CA THR A 67 -8.95 0.72 6.80
C THR A 67 -10.29 -0.02 6.82
N ASP A 68 -11.37 0.69 6.54
CA ASP A 68 -12.75 0.23 6.58
C ASP A 68 -13.19 -0.52 5.31
N LEU A 69 -12.44 -0.38 4.21
CA LEU A 69 -12.77 -1.02 2.93
C LEU A 69 -12.56 -2.54 2.93
N PRO A 70 -13.46 -3.33 2.30
CA PRO A 70 -13.35 -4.78 2.24
C PRO A 70 -12.26 -5.26 1.29
N THR A 71 -11.78 -6.49 1.51
CA THR A 71 -10.87 -7.18 0.60
C THR A 71 -11.39 -8.58 0.25
N VAL A 72 -10.76 -9.24 -0.72
CA VAL A 72 -11.10 -10.63 -1.07
C VAL A 72 -10.88 -11.64 0.07
N HIS A 73 -10.02 -11.30 1.04
CA HIS A 73 -9.58 -12.23 2.09
C HIS A 73 -10.03 -11.83 3.52
N SER A 74 -10.60 -10.64 3.69
CA SER A 74 -11.06 -10.10 4.98
C SER A 74 -12.21 -9.12 4.78
N LYS A 75 -13.04 -8.92 5.81
CA LYS A 75 -14.17 -7.99 5.72
C LYS A 75 -13.73 -6.54 5.66
N SER A 76 -12.52 -6.23 6.15
CA SER A 76 -11.89 -4.92 6.03
C SER A 76 -10.36 -5.02 5.92
N ILE A 77 -9.72 -3.96 5.43
CA ILE A 77 -8.26 -3.80 5.47
C ILE A 77 -7.75 -3.84 6.92
N ALA A 78 -8.49 -3.24 7.87
CA ALA A 78 -8.14 -3.26 9.29
C ALA A 78 -8.06 -4.69 9.84
N GLU A 79 -9.03 -5.55 9.51
CA GLU A 79 -9.01 -6.97 9.91
C GLU A 79 -7.81 -7.71 9.32
N GLY A 80 -7.47 -7.43 8.06
CA GLY A 80 -6.30 -8.03 7.42
C GLY A 80 -5.01 -7.60 8.10
N ILE A 81 -4.83 -6.30 8.34
CA ILE A 81 -3.66 -5.77 9.06
C ILE A 81 -3.57 -6.37 10.46
N ALA A 82 -4.66 -6.42 11.22
CA ALA A 82 -4.66 -7.01 12.57
C ALA A 82 -4.22 -8.48 12.59
N LYS A 83 -4.47 -9.22 11.51
CA LYS A 83 -4.12 -10.63 11.39
C LYS A 83 -2.68 -10.88 10.92
N TRP A 84 -2.15 -10.03 10.03
CA TRP A 84 -0.89 -10.33 9.31
C TRP A 84 0.23 -9.30 9.50
N ASP A 85 -0.04 -8.13 10.09
CA ASP A 85 1.04 -7.21 10.46
C ASP A 85 1.75 -7.71 11.73
N ILE A 86 3.02 -8.10 11.59
CA ILE A 86 3.84 -8.62 12.68
C ILE A 86 4.16 -7.59 13.78
N THR A 87 3.78 -6.32 13.58
CA THR A 87 3.94 -5.26 14.58
C THR A 87 2.72 -5.08 15.48
N GLN A 88 1.62 -5.80 15.22
CA GLN A 88 0.48 -5.93 16.14
C GLN A 88 0.89 -6.90 17.26
N THR A 89 0.81 -6.45 18.52
CA THR A 89 1.16 -7.27 19.69
C THR A 89 -0.06 -7.99 20.23
#